data_AF-A0A1G2BZ22-F1
#
_entry.id   AF-A0A1G2BZ22-F1
#
_cell.length_a   1.000
_cell.length_b   1.000
_cell.length_c   1.000
_cell.angle_alpha   90.00
_cell.angle_beta   90.00
_cell.angle_gamma   90.00
#
_symmetry.space_group_name_H-M   'P 1'
#
loop_
_entity.id
_entity.type
_entity.pdbx_description
1 polymer ?
#
loop_
_entity_poly.entity_id
_entity_poly.type
_entity_poly.pdbx_seq_one_letter_code
_entity_poly.pdbx_strand_id
1 'polypeptide(L)'
;MNKKVLVFGKFDIFHPGHKYILTVAKKLGQVTVVLESDQAIKKWGHYQPYHDQNFRKHKLEKLGFRVFVRHLEQGADYIIDSLRPDILCLGEDQKLLQKIFSPFPNINLEIIKFIKSNLYKSSHLTPILEDLTAGVYLIDKPKGVNSFRAVAVIRKVLNMRRVGFSGTLDPLASGLLIVATGRATRLLDWFHDLPKTYQAKIVFGKESSSYDLEMPALENKSAKSFTKKQLEKVLAGFMGKKIQTTPIYSAKKVQGEKAYLLARSGQSFKPPIQEIEIYKLKINKFNYPYLSLTATVSAGTYIRSLAHDLGQAMKTGAVLIDLERMVIGDFKLKKSLALEQINKASLAKYKIAPATIIERLS
;
A
#
# COMPACT_ATOMS: atom_id res chain seq x y z
N MET A 1 -29.36 21.15 16.76
CA MET A 1 -28.38 21.97 16.01
C MET A 1 -27.16 21.10 15.70
N ASN A 2 -26.60 21.20 14.49
CA ASN A 2 -25.39 20.44 14.14
C ASN A 2 -24.20 21.08 14.88
N LYS A 3 -23.53 20.33 15.76
CA LYS A 3 -22.41 20.85 16.57
C LYS A 3 -21.30 21.41 15.67
N LYS A 4 -20.65 22.50 16.07
CA LYS A 4 -19.50 23.08 15.39
C LYS A 4 -18.22 22.44 15.89
N VAL A 5 -17.50 21.80 14.98
CA VAL A 5 -16.27 21.05 15.29
C VAL A 5 -15.09 21.76 14.65
N LEU A 6 -14.03 22.05 15.41
CA LEU A 6 -12.77 22.51 14.82
C LEU A 6 -11.73 21.40 14.76
N VAL A 7 -10.98 21.39 13.67
CA VAL A 7 -9.78 20.56 13.51
C VAL A 7 -8.63 21.49 13.15
N PHE A 8 -7.51 21.39 13.88
CA PHE A 8 -6.33 22.21 13.65
C PHE A 8 -5.27 21.44 12.86
N GLY A 9 -4.55 22.13 11.98
CA GLY A 9 -3.36 21.55 11.36
C GLY A 9 -2.74 22.41 10.26
N LYS A 10 -1.56 21.97 9.82
CA LYS A 10 -0.90 22.54 8.65
C LYS A 10 -1.53 22.05 7.34
N PHE A 11 -2.03 20.82 7.30
CA PHE A 11 -2.63 20.18 6.11
C PHE A 11 -1.83 20.39 4.81
N ASP A 12 -0.51 20.28 4.92
CA ASP A 12 0.41 20.51 3.81
C ASP A 12 0.36 19.37 2.79
N ILE A 13 1.17 18.33 2.97
CA ILE A 13 1.00 17.10 2.20
C ILE A 13 -0.12 16.28 2.84
N PHE A 14 -1.21 16.09 2.09
CA PHE A 14 -2.36 15.33 2.55
C PHE A 14 -1.98 13.84 2.65
N HIS A 15 -2.18 13.25 3.84
CA HIS A 15 -1.84 11.87 4.16
C HIS A 15 -3.05 11.14 4.80
N PRO A 16 -3.05 9.80 4.92
CA PRO A 16 -4.19 9.06 5.49
C PRO A 16 -4.57 9.50 6.93
N GLY A 17 -3.61 10.00 7.70
CA GLY A 17 -3.86 10.63 9.01
C GLY A 17 -4.80 11.84 8.93
N HIS A 18 -4.58 12.77 8.00
CA HIS A 18 -5.51 13.89 7.78
C HIS A 18 -6.91 13.40 7.41
N LYS A 19 -7.00 12.38 6.55
CA LYS A 19 -8.29 11.79 6.17
C LYS A 19 -9.00 11.17 7.38
N TYR A 20 -8.28 10.44 8.22
CA TYR A 20 -8.84 9.81 9.41
C TYR A 20 -9.40 10.83 10.40
N ILE A 21 -8.60 11.84 10.79
CA ILE A 21 -9.03 12.85 11.76
C ILE A 21 -10.25 13.63 11.25
N LEU A 22 -10.25 14.01 9.96
CA LEU A 22 -11.37 14.70 9.34
C LEU A 22 -12.63 13.83 9.24
N THR A 23 -12.47 12.52 9.01
CA THR A 23 -13.60 11.57 8.96
C THR A 23 -14.24 11.39 10.34
N VAL A 24 -13.43 11.29 11.39
CA VAL A 24 -13.92 11.22 12.77
C VAL A 24 -14.62 12.54 13.15
N ALA A 25 -13.99 13.68 12.86
CA ALA A 25 -14.56 15.00 13.14
C ALA A 25 -15.92 15.22 12.45
N LYS A 26 -16.09 14.75 11.19
CA LYS A 26 -17.38 14.82 10.48
C LYS A 26 -18.51 14.07 11.19
N LYS A 27 -18.21 13.02 11.95
CA LYS A 27 -19.22 12.30 12.74
C LYS A 27 -19.68 13.07 13.98
N LEU A 28 -18.87 14.03 14.44
CA LEU A 28 -19.14 14.85 15.62
C LEU A 28 -19.97 16.10 15.29
N GLY A 29 -19.93 16.58 14.04
CA GLY A 29 -20.73 17.72 13.58
C GLY A 29 -20.18 18.43 12.33
N GLN A 30 -20.54 19.70 12.15
CA GLN A 30 -20.06 20.55 11.07
C GLN A 30 -18.61 20.96 11.30
N VAL A 31 -17.71 20.47 10.43
CA VAL A 31 -16.27 20.69 10.57
C VAL A 31 -15.83 22.01 9.93
N THR A 32 -15.11 22.82 10.71
CA THR A 32 -14.27 23.91 10.21
C THR A 32 -12.81 23.57 10.49
N VAL A 33 -11.99 23.56 9.44
CA VAL A 33 -10.55 23.32 9.56
C VAL A 33 -9.86 24.65 9.84
N VAL A 34 -9.17 24.73 10.97
CA VAL A 34 -8.28 25.86 11.31
C VAL A 34 -6.92 25.57 10.72
N LEU A 35 -6.65 26.18 9.57
CA LEU A 35 -5.45 26.00 8.77
C LEU A 35 -4.38 27.03 9.18
N GLU A 36 -3.20 26.57 9.59
CA GLU A 36 -2.09 27.48 9.89
C GLU A 36 -1.57 28.18 8.61
N SER A 37 -1.47 29.50 8.64
CA SER A 37 -0.89 30.31 7.56
C SER A 37 0.60 30.01 7.33
N ASP A 38 1.14 30.37 6.16
CA ASP A 38 2.56 30.17 5.87
C ASP A 38 3.46 30.95 6.85
N GLN A 39 3.04 32.16 7.24
CA GLN A 39 3.73 32.98 8.23
C GLN A 39 3.73 32.33 9.61
N ALA A 40 2.57 31.81 10.06
CA ALA A 40 2.47 31.12 11.33
C ALA A 40 3.37 29.89 11.36
N ILE A 41 3.39 29.09 10.27
CA ILE A 41 4.23 27.89 10.19
C ILE A 41 5.73 28.23 10.29
N LYS A 42 6.19 29.28 9.60
CA LYS A 42 7.61 29.69 9.55
C LYS A 42 8.15 30.13 10.92
N LYS A 43 7.31 30.64 11.82
CA LYS A 43 7.76 31.07 13.16
C LYS A 43 8.24 29.91 14.04
N TRP A 44 7.68 28.70 13.85
CA TRP A 44 7.91 27.57 14.76
C TRP A 44 9.01 26.59 14.30
N GLY A 45 9.88 26.98 13.36
CA GLY A 45 11.10 26.23 13.02
C GLY A 45 11.50 26.28 11.55
N HIS A 46 12.48 25.45 11.17
CA HIS A 46 13.03 25.34 9.81
C HIS A 46 12.08 24.71 8.77
N TYR A 47 10.86 24.34 9.16
CA TYR A 47 9.91 23.68 8.27
C TYR A 47 9.28 24.67 7.29
N GLN A 48 9.53 24.47 6.00
CA GLN A 48 8.82 25.16 4.94
C GLN A 48 7.70 24.26 4.39
N PRO A 49 6.45 24.75 4.30
CA PRO A 49 5.38 24.01 3.64
C PRO A 49 5.77 23.65 2.20
N TYR A 50 5.45 22.43 1.78
CA TYR A 50 5.60 21.99 0.39
C TYR A 50 4.61 22.72 -0.52
N HIS A 51 3.39 22.94 -0.03
CA HIS A 51 2.34 23.69 -0.68
C HIS A 51 2.08 25.00 0.06
N ASP A 52 1.88 26.08 -0.69
CA ASP A 52 1.48 27.36 -0.12
C ASP A 52 0.09 27.30 0.56
N GLN A 53 -0.21 28.28 1.40
CA GLN A 53 -1.47 28.32 2.14
C GLN A 53 -2.72 28.32 1.25
N ASN A 54 -2.66 28.89 0.05
CA ASN A 54 -3.81 28.99 -0.84
C ASN A 54 -4.12 27.62 -1.44
N PHE A 55 -3.09 26.88 -1.86
CA PHE A 55 -3.23 25.51 -2.33
C PHE A 55 -3.78 24.61 -1.22
N ARG A 56 -3.22 24.68 -0.01
CA ARG A 56 -3.67 23.89 1.16
C ARG A 56 -5.13 24.19 1.50
N LYS A 57 -5.53 25.46 1.50
CA LYS A 57 -6.91 25.91 1.69
C LYS A 57 -7.84 25.37 0.61
N HIS A 58 -7.52 25.60 -0.66
CA HIS A 58 -8.35 25.17 -1.80
C HIS A 58 -8.56 23.66 -1.83
N LYS A 59 -7.53 22.89 -1.48
CA LYS A 59 -7.61 21.43 -1.39
C LYS A 59 -8.62 20.97 -0.33
N LEU A 60 -8.64 21.61 0.83
CA LEU A 60 -9.60 21.31 1.90
C LEU A 60 -11.03 21.75 1.51
N GLU A 61 -11.18 22.91 0.88
CA GLU A 61 -12.48 23.39 0.38
C GLU A 61 -13.07 22.46 -0.67
N LYS A 62 -12.25 21.94 -1.60
CA LYS A 62 -12.65 20.90 -2.58
C LYS A 62 -13.12 19.60 -1.93
N LEU A 63 -12.63 19.29 -0.72
CA LEU A 63 -13.09 18.13 0.07
C LEU A 63 -14.38 18.43 0.87
N GLY A 64 -14.95 19.64 0.69
CA GLY A 64 -16.20 20.08 1.29
C GLY A 64 -16.06 20.60 2.72
N PHE A 65 -14.85 21.02 3.13
CA PHE A 65 -14.63 21.60 4.46
C PHE A 65 -14.68 23.12 4.42
N ARG A 66 -15.25 23.72 5.48
CA ARG A 66 -15.04 25.15 5.76
C ARG A 66 -13.61 25.33 6.25
N VAL A 67 -12.90 26.33 5.77
CA VAL A 67 -11.50 26.59 6.16
C VAL A 67 -11.37 27.98 6.75
N PHE A 68 -10.76 28.05 7.93
CA PHE A 68 -10.37 29.30 8.58
C PHE A 68 -8.85 29.36 8.63
N VAL A 69 -8.25 30.36 7.97
CA VAL A 69 -6.79 30.53 7.95
C VAL A 69 -6.38 31.31 9.19
N ARG A 70 -5.57 30.68 10.05
CA ARG A 70 -5.02 31.29 11.25
C ARG A 70 -3.72 32.01 10.95
N HIS A 71 -3.71 33.31 11.22
CA HIS A 71 -2.52 34.16 11.15
C HIS A 71 -1.79 34.21 12.49
N LEU A 72 -0.54 34.64 12.45
CA LEU A 72 0.37 34.53 13.60
C LEU A 72 -0.13 35.26 14.87
N GLU A 73 -0.74 36.42 14.70
CA GLU A 73 -1.27 37.26 15.78
C GLU A 73 -2.53 36.66 16.43
N GLN A 74 -3.13 35.64 15.81
CA GLN A 74 -4.41 35.09 16.23
C GLN A 74 -4.22 33.96 17.26
N GLY A 75 -4.43 34.31 18.53
CA GLY A 75 -4.41 33.40 19.67
C GLY A 75 -5.64 32.49 19.77
N ALA A 76 -5.69 31.68 20.83
CA ALA A 76 -6.82 30.79 21.09
C ALA A 76 -8.14 31.54 21.32
N ASP A 77 -8.10 32.63 22.10
CA ASP A 77 -9.26 33.47 22.41
C ASP A 77 -9.93 33.97 21.12
N TYR A 78 -9.14 34.57 20.21
CA TYR A 78 -9.64 35.05 18.93
C TYR A 78 -10.33 33.96 18.11
N ILE A 79 -9.78 32.75 18.08
CA ILE A 79 -10.36 31.62 17.34
C ILE A 79 -11.68 31.19 17.96
N ILE A 80 -11.75 31.13 19.29
CA ILE A 80 -12.95 30.75 20.03
C ILE A 80 -14.05 31.79 19.85
N ASP A 81 -13.72 33.08 19.99
CA ASP A 81 -14.68 34.16 19.84
C ASP A 81 -15.24 34.24 18.42
N SER A 82 -14.37 34.02 17.42
CA SER A 82 -14.73 34.09 16.00
C SER A 82 -15.56 32.89 15.55
N LEU A 83 -15.19 31.68 15.96
CA LEU A 83 -15.78 30.45 15.43
C LEU A 83 -16.84 29.83 16.35
N ARG A 84 -16.77 30.14 17.65
CA ARG A 84 -17.65 29.65 18.72
C ARG A 84 -17.89 28.14 18.63
N PRO A 85 -16.83 27.32 18.78
CA PRO A 85 -16.93 25.89 18.58
C PRO A 85 -17.55 25.17 19.79
N ASP A 86 -18.30 24.10 19.52
CA ASP A 86 -18.80 23.19 20.56
C ASP A 86 -17.75 22.11 20.89
N ILE A 87 -16.99 21.69 19.88
CA ILE A 87 -16.00 20.61 19.98
C ILE A 87 -14.68 21.01 19.34
N LEU A 88 -13.59 20.73 20.02
CA LEU A 88 -12.23 20.75 19.48
C LEU A 88 -11.75 19.32 19.29
N CYS A 89 -11.53 18.96 18.03
CA CYS A 89 -11.14 17.62 17.64
C CYS A 89 -9.64 17.61 17.33
N LEU A 90 -8.85 17.04 18.24
CA LEU A 90 -7.39 17.11 18.24
C LEU A 90 -6.76 15.72 18.13
N GLY A 91 -5.60 15.62 17.49
CA GLY A 91 -4.76 14.43 17.54
C GLY A 91 -4.10 14.26 18.91
N GLU A 92 -3.83 13.02 19.31
CA GLU A 92 -3.06 12.69 20.53
C GLU A 92 -1.67 13.36 20.58
N ASP A 93 -1.07 13.62 19.41
CA ASP A 93 0.23 14.28 19.27
C ASP A 93 0.16 15.81 19.40
N GLN A 94 -1.03 16.41 19.40
CA GLN A 94 -1.25 17.86 19.51
C GLN A 94 -1.28 18.35 20.96
N LYS A 95 -0.34 17.88 21.80
CA LYS A 95 -0.29 18.18 23.25
C LYS A 95 -0.24 19.68 23.56
N LEU A 96 0.43 20.47 22.73
CA LEU A 96 0.49 21.92 22.92
C LEU A 96 -0.90 22.56 22.75
N LEU A 97 -1.66 22.17 21.72
CA LEU A 97 -3.02 22.67 21.51
C LEU A 97 -3.94 22.23 22.65
N GLN A 98 -3.81 21.00 23.14
CA GLN A 98 -4.57 20.53 24.30
C GLN A 98 -4.34 21.42 25.53
N LYS A 99 -3.09 21.84 25.79
CA LYS A 99 -2.76 22.78 26.88
C LYS A 99 -3.26 24.20 26.63
N ILE A 100 -3.16 24.67 25.39
CA ILE A 100 -3.63 26.02 25.00
C ILE A 100 -5.15 26.13 25.19
N PHE A 101 -5.89 25.07 24.89
CA PHE A 101 -7.35 25.07 24.94
C PHE A 101 -7.96 24.54 26.24
N SER A 102 -7.16 23.98 27.17
CA SER A 102 -7.67 23.53 28.48
C SER A 102 -8.31 24.61 29.35
N PRO A 103 -7.93 25.92 29.28
CA PRO A 103 -8.59 26.96 30.06
C PRO A 103 -10.01 27.32 29.62
N PHE A 104 -10.54 26.74 28.54
CA PHE A 104 -11.87 27.05 28.00
C PHE A 104 -12.89 25.95 28.33
N PRO A 105 -13.57 26.01 29.50
CA PRO A 105 -14.38 24.90 30.02
C PRO A 105 -15.64 24.61 29.20
N ASN A 106 -16.11 25.57 28.39
CA ASN A 106 -17.33 25.45 27.59
C ASN A 106 -17.13 24.66 26.28
N ILE A 107 -15.90 24.18 26.02
CA ILE A 107 -15.52 23.51 24.79
C ILE A 107 -15.19 22.05 25.10
N ASN A 108 -15.84 21.11 24.42
CA ASN A 108 -15.50 19.70 24.57
C ASN A 108 -14.23 19.35 23.78
N LEU A 109 -13.24 18.76 24.45
CA LEU A 109 -11.99 18.30 23.83
C LEU A 109 -12.09 16.82 23.46
N GLU A 110 -12.13 16.53 22.16
CA GLU A 110 -12.17 15.18 21.62
C GLU A 110 -10.78 14.79 21.10
N ILE A 111 -10.10 13.87 21.81
CA ILE A 111 -8.74 13.43 21.48
C ILE A 111 -8.77 12.15 20.65
N ILE A 112 -8.30 12.25 19.41
CA ILE A 112 -8.25 11.15 18.46
C ILE A 112 -6.93 10.41 18.58
N LYS A 113 -7.04 9.10 18.89
CA LYS A 113 -5.94 8.14 18.80
C LYS A 113 -5.91 7.51 17.42
N PHE A 114 -4.79 7.64 16.72
CA PHE A 114 -4.63 7.05 15.38
C PHE A 114 -4.35 5.54 15.47
N ILE A 115 -5.20 4.74 14.84
CA ILE A 115 -4.87 3.34 14.51
C ILE A 115 -3.70 3.37 13.52
N LYS A 116 -2.55 2.77 13.86
CA LYS A 116 -1.25 2.90 13.14
C LYS A 116 -0.63 4.30 13.20
N SER A 117 -0.68 4.98 14.36
CA SER A 117 -0.11 6.32 14.58
C SER A 117 1.33 6.53 14.08
N ASN A 118 2.18 5.49 14.07
CA ASN A 118 3.57 5.62 13.62
C ASN A 118 3.73 5.71 12.09
N LEU A 119 2.74 5.26 11.30
CA LEU A 119 2.85 5.25 9.84
C LEU A 119 2.42 6.57 9.21
N TYR A 120 1.55 7.35 9.87
CA TYR A 120 0.86 8.49 9.26
C TYR A 120 1.06 9.82 10.00
N LYS A 121 2.02 9.91 10.93
CA LYS A 121 2.38 11.18 11.60
C LYS A 121 3.12 12.10 10.64
N SER A 122 2.71 13.36 10.54
CA SER A 122 3.37 14.34 9.67
C SER A 122 4.84 14.53 10.04
N SER A 123 5.19 14.47 11.33
CA SER A 123 6.58 14.52 11.82
C SER A 123 7.46 13.37 11.33
N HIS A 124 6.85 12.25 10.91
CA HIS A 124 7.57 11.13 10.29
C HIS A 124 7.72 11.31 8.77
N LEU A 125 6.92 12.18 8.16
CA LEU A 125 6.93 12.48 6.73
C LEU A 125 7.88 13.62 6.39
N THR A 126 7.95 14.67 7.20
CA THR A 126 8.89 15.80 7.01
C THR A 126 10.31 15.36 6.70
N PRO A 127 10.93 14.43 7.47
CA PRO A 127 12.30 14.01 7.21
C PRO A 127 12.44 13.25 5.88
N ILE A 128 11.36 12.66 5.34
CA ILE A 128 11.34 12.00 4.03
C ILE A 128 11.32 13.03 2.91
N LEU A 129 10.59 14.13 3.10
CA LEU A 129 10.42 15.19 2.12
C LEU A 129 11.67 16.06 1.96
N GLU A 130 12.41 16.27 3.05
CA GLU A 130 13.67 17.01 3.07
C GLU A 130 14.86 16.21 2.52
N ASP A 131 14.72 14.89 2.37
CA ASP A 131 15.81 14.03 1.88
C ASP A 131 15.87 14.05 0.35
N LEU A 132 16.84 14.78 -0.20
CA LEU A 132 17.07 14.88 -1.65
C LEU A 132 17.34 13.51 -2.32
N THR A 133 17.81 12.52 -1.55
CA THR A 133 18.07 11.16 -2.04
C THR A 133 16.82 10.28 -2.04
N ALA A 134 15.74 10.74 -1.38
CA ALA A 134 14.48 10.02 -1.29
C ALA A 134 13.75 10.01 -2.63
N GLY A 135 13.31 8.83 -3.05
CA GLY A 135 12.58 8.64 -4.31
C GLY A 135 11.89 7.29 -4.33
N VAL A 136 10.84 7.19 -5.13
CA VAL A 136 10.12 5.94 -5.41
C VAL A 136 10.18 5.65 -6.90
N TYR A 137 10.35 4.39 -7.25
CA TYR A 137 10.52 3.91 -8.61
C TYR A 137 9.57 2.74 -8.85
N LEU A 138 8.97 2.75 -10.03
CA LEU A 138 8.23 1.62 -10.57
C LEU A 138 9.19 0.86 -11.46
N ILE A 139 9.52 -0.38 -11.11
CA ILE A 139 10.50 -1.20 -11.85
C ILE A 139 9.77 -2.38 -12.49
N ASP A 140 10.03 -2.64 -13.77
CA ASP A 140 9.66 -3.89 -14.41
C ASP A 140 10.76 -4.90 -14.15
N LYS A 141 10.45 -5.88 -13.29
CA LYS A 141 11.38 -6.95 -12.93
C LYS A 141 11.24 -8.08 -13.96
N PRO A 142 12.30 -8.45 -14.69
CA PRO A 142 12.26 -9.60 -15.60
C PRO A 142 12.11 -10.92 -14.82
N LYS A 143 11.72 -11.98 -15.54
CA LYS A 143 11.72 -13.35 -15.02
C LYS A 143 13.15 -13.83 -14.73
N GLY A 144 13.28 -14.79 -13.81
CA GLY A 144 14.56 -15.35 -13.36
C GLY A 144 15.35 -14.44 -12.42
N VAL A 145 15.01 -13.15 -12.33
CA VAL A 145 15.67 -12.21 -11.43
C VAL A 145 14.97 -12.16 -10.08
N ASN A 146 15.71 -12.38 -8.99
CA ASN A 146 15.21 -12.20 -7.65
C ASN A 146 14.97 -10.70 -7.35
N SER A 147 13.88 -10.36 -6.64
CA SER A 147 13.57 -8.97 -6.21
C SER A 147 14.75 -8.27 -5.48
N PHE A 148 15.53 -8.99 -4.67
CA PHE A 148 16.73 -8.45 -4.02
C PHE A 148 17.83 -8.06 -5.03
N ARG A 149 18.00 -8.84 -6.10
CA ARG A 149 18.96 -8.51 -7.17
C ARG A 149 18.53 -7.25 -7.93
N ALA A 150 17.22 -7.08 -8.18
CA ALA A 150 16.70 -5.85 -8.79
C ALA A 150 17.04 -4.61 -7.96
N VAL A 151 16.90 -4.70 -6.63
CA VAL A 151 17.31 -3.62 -5.72
C VAL A 151 18.82 -3.40 -5.70
N ALA A 152 19.63 -4.46 -5.79
CA ALA A 152 21.09 -4.35 -5.82
C ALA A 152 21.60 -3.55 -7.04
N VAL A 153 20.94 -3.66 -8.20
CA VAL A 153 21.24 -2.85 -9.39
C VAL A 153 21.09 -1.36 -9.07
N ILE A 154 19.97 -0.95 -8.48
CA ILE A 154 19.68 0.45 -8.13
C ILE A 154 20.66 0.96 -7.06
N ARG A 155 20.98 0.14 -6.05
CA ARG A 155 22.00 0.47 -5.04
C ARG A 155 23.34 0.79 -5.68
N LYS A 156 23.77 -0.04 -6.65
CA LYS A 156 25.05 0.13 -7.36
C LYS A 156 25.04 1.40 -8.21
N VAL A 157 24.00 1.63 -9.00
CA VAL A 157 23.91 2.79 -9.91
C VAL A 157 23.88 4.13 -9.16
N LEU A 158 23.15 4.18 -8.05
CA LEU A 158 23.03 5.39 -7.22
C LEU A 158 24.12 5.51 -6.14
N ASN A 159 24.99 4.51 -6.00
CA ASN A 159 25.94 4.38 -4.89
C ASN A 159 25.27 4.59 -3.52
N MET A 160 24.14 3.93 -3.29
CA MET A 160 23.29 4.16 -2.12
C MET A 160 23.03 2.87 -1.34
N ARG A 161 23.28 2.92 -0.02
CA ARG A 161 23.01 1.78 0.87
C ARG A 161 21.51 1.61 1.15
N ARG A 162 20.81 2.72 1.39
CA ARG A 162 19.40 2.72 1.79
C ARG A 162 18.47 2.63 0.58
N VAL A 163 18.27 1.41 0.10
CA VAL A 163 17.30 1.09 -0.96
C VAL A 163 16.52 -0.16 -0.55
N GLY A 164 15.20 -0.12 -0.69
CA GLY A 164 14.30 -1.22 -0.36
C GLY A 164 13.18 -1.36 -1.39
N PHE A 165 12.35 -2.40 -1.25
CA PHE A 165 11.22 -2.67 -2.14
C PHE A 165 9.97 -3.11 -1.37
N SER A 166 8.80 -3.05 -2.01
CA SER A 166 7.54 -3.49 -1.43
C SER A 166 6.92 -4.63 -2.22
N GLY A 167 6.58 -5.72 -1.53
CA GLY A 167 5.96 -6.92 -2.09
C GLY A 167 6.90 -7.72 -2.98
N THR A 168 7.50 -8.78 -2.41
CA THR A 168 8.36 -9.72 -3.15
C THR A 168 7.66 -10.29 -4.38
N LEU A 169 8.38 -10.35 -5.50
CA LEU A 169 8.06 -11.19 -6.64
C LEU A 169 9.02 -12.38 -6.67
N ASP A 170 8.44 -13.57 -6.78
CA ASP A 170 9.18 -14.82 -6.94
C ASP A 170 10.03 -14.79 -8.22
N PRO A 171 11.13 -15.56 -8.31
CA PRO A 171 11.97 -15.62 -9.51
C PRO A 171 11.19 -15.96 -10.79
N LEU A 172 10.21 -16.88 -10.73
CA LEU A 172 9.35 -17.24 -11.85
C LEU A 172 8.46 -16.07 -12.33
N ALA A 173 8.16 -15.12 -11.44
CA ALA A 173 7.29 -14.00 -11.76
C ALA A 173 8.05 -12.83 -12.42
N SER A 174 7.39 -12.07 -13.28
CA SER A 174 7.85 -10.76 -13.78
C SER A 174 6.91 -9.62 -13.37
N GLY A 175 7.26 -8.41 -13.79
CA GLY A 175 6.39 -7.25 -13.71
C GLY A 175 6.71 -6.32 -12.54
N LEU A 176 5.67 -5.63 -12.08
CA LEU A 176 5.81 -4.38 -11.35
C LEU A 176 6.37 -4.60 -9.94
N LEU A 177 7.51 -4.00 -9.66
CA LEU A 177 8.16 -3.94 -8.36
C LEU A 177 8.29 -2.47 -7.91
N ILE A 178 7.78 -2.15 -6.73
CA ILE A 178 7.97 -0.83 -6.13
C ILE A 178 9.32 -0.82 -5.42
N VAL A 179 10.19 0.11 -5.78
CA VAL A 179 11.49 0.34 -5.12
C VAL A 179 11.53 1.74 -4.56
N ALA A 180 12.14 1.92 -3.38
CA ALA A 180 12.34 3.23 -2.77
C ALA A 180 13.78 3.42 -2.31
N THR A 181 14.27 4.66 -2.40
CA THR A 181 15.62 5.09 -2.03
C THR A 181 15.57 6.08 -0.86
N GLY A 182 16.67 6.22 -0.13
CA GLY A 182 16.78 7.17 0.97
C GLY A 182 15.69 6.97 2.02
N ARG A 183 15.20 8.05 2.62
CA ARG A 183 14.13 8.01 3.62
C ARG A 183 12.78 7.61 3.05
N ALA A 184 12.57 7.62 1.72
CA ALA A 184 11.35 7.10 1.10
C ALA A 184 11.13 5.60 1.33
N THR A 185 12.16 4.85 1.77
CA THR A 185 11.96 3.44 2.18
C THR A 185 10.92 3.27 3.29
N ARG A 186 10.65 4.30 4.07
CA ARG A 186 9.58 4.30 5.09
C ARG A 186 8.17 4.27 4.50
N LEU A 187 8.01 4.62 3.22
CA LEU A 187 6.73 4.57 2.51
C LEU A 187 6.40 3.18 1.96
N LEU A 188 7.36 2.24 1.96
CA LEU A 188 7.18 0.91 1.35
C LEU A 188 6.01 0.12 1.97
N ASP A 189 5.77 0.30 3.26
CA ASP A 189 4.66 -0.33 3.98
C ASP A 189 3.29 0.14 3.47
N TRP A 190 3.19 1.36 2.95
CA TRP A 190 1.93 1.90 2.43
C TRP A 190 1.49 1.18 1.15
N PHE A 191 2.43 0.62 0.39
CA PHE A 191 2.13 -0.18 -0.81
C PHE A 191 1.77 -1.63 -0.46
N HIS A 192 2.16 -2.11 0.72
CA HIS A 192 2.01 -3.50 1.11
C HIS A 192 0.53 -3.90 1.16
N ASP A 193 -0.34 -3.02 1.63
CA ASP A 193 -1.76 -3.32 1.86
C ASP A 193 -2.64 -3.08 0.62
N LEU A 194 -2.10 -2.48 -0.45
CA LEU A 194 -2.86 -2.20 -1.67
C LEU A 194 -3.31 -3.49 -2.38
N PRO A 195 -4.42 -3.48 -3.15
CA PRO A 195 -4.76 -4.61 -4.02
C PRO A 195 -3.72 -4.81 -5.12
N LYS A 196 -3.54 -6.03 -5.59
CA LYS A 196 -2.62 -6.37 -6.69
C LYS A 196 -3.39 -7.05 -7.83
N THR A 197 -3.00 -6.75 -9.08
CA THR A 197 -3.51 -7.45 -10.26
C THR A 197 -2.40 -8.20 -10.97
N TYR A 198 -2.66 -9.46 -11.27
CA TYR A 198 -1.74 -10.38 -11.92
C TYR A 198 -2.31 -10.92 -13.23
N GLN A 199 -1.42 -11.22 -14.17
CA GLN A 199 -1.67 -12.15 -15.27
C GLN A 199 -0.98 -13.47 -14.94
N ALA A 200 -1.76 -14.53 -14.83
CA ALA A 200 -1.30 -15.87 -14.52
C ALA A 200 -1.48 -16.80 -15.72
N LYS A 201 -0.52 -17.70 -15.95
CA LYS A 201 -0.73 -18.87 -16.81
C LYS A 201 -0.65 -20.13 -15.95
N ILE A 202 -1.68 -20.94 -16.04
CA ILE A 202 -1.89 -22.14 -15.25
C ILE A 202 -2.02 -23.34 -16.19
N VAL A 203 -1.46 -24.47 -15.78
CA VAL A 203 -1.58 -25.75 -16.47
C VAL A 203 -2.29 -26.75 -15.57
N PHE A 204 -3.42 -27.28 -16.03
CA PHE A 204 -4.17 -28.35 -15.36
C PHE A 204 -3.57 -29.73 -15.66
N GLY A 205 -3.92 -30.71 -14.83
CA GLY A 205 -3.45 -32.09 -15.01
C GLY A 205 -2.03 -32.32 -14.48
N LYS A 206 -1.47 -31.35 -13.75
CA LYS A 206 -0.13 -31.43 -13.15
C LYS A 206 -0.17 -30.96 -11.72
N GLU A 207 0.72 -31.49 -10.89
CA GLU A 207 0.90 -31.04 -9.50
C GLU A 207 2.39 -30.92 -9.16
N SER A 208 2.72 -29.94 -8.33
CA SER A 208 4.08 -29.69 -7.84
C SER A 208 4.01 -29.31 -6.38
N SER A 209 5.01 -29.69 -5.58
CA SER A 209 5.07 -29.35 -4.15
C SER A 209 5.21 -27.85 -3.88
N SER A 210 5.72 -27.08 -4.84
CA SER A 210 5.82 -25.62 -4.77
C SER A 210 4.61 -24.90 -5.41
N TYR A 211 3.65 -25.65 -5.96
CA TYR A 211 2.49 -25.16 -6.71
C TYR A 211 2.83 -24.34 -7.97
N ASP A 212 4.09 -24.39 -8.39
CA ASP A 212 4.64 -23.81 -9.60
C ASP A 212 5.77 -24.68 -10.16
N LEU A 213 6.60 -24.12 -11.04
CA LEU A 213 7.73 -24.79 -11.68
C LEU A 213 9.07 -24.63 -10.93
N GLU A 214 9.08 -24.14 -9.68
CA GLU A 214 10.31 -24.14 -8.87
C GLU A 214 10.72 -25.56 -8.46
N MET A 215 9.76 -26.48 -8.33
CA MET A 215 9.97 -27.91 -8.12
C MET A 215 9.42 -28.73 -9.30
N PRO A 216 9.92 -29.96 -9.53
CA PRO A 216 9.40 -30.82 -10.59
C PRO A 216 7.90 -31.05 -10.46
N ALA A 217 7.16 -30.83 -11.54
CA ALA A 217 5.73 -31.12 -11.62
C ALA A 217 5.49 -32.56 -12.11
N LEU A 218 4.62 -33.28 -11.43
CA LEU A 218 4.17 -34.63 -11.77
C LEU A 218 2.87 -34.56 -12.57
N GLU A 219 2.74 -35.41 -13.59
CA GLU A 219 1.51 -35.56 -14.36
C GLU A 219 0.45 -36.30 -13.53
N ASN A 220 -0.77 -35.79 -13.54
CA ASN A 220 -1.94 -36.48 -13.00
C ASN A 220 -2.59 -37.33 -14.10
N LYS A 221 -2.24 -38.61 -14.13
CA LYS A 221 -2.78 -39.58 -15.10
C LYS A 221 -4.31 -39.77 -15.02
N SER A 222 -4.93 -39.38 -13.91
CA SER A 222 -6.39 -39.48 -13.72
C SER A 222 -7.15 -38.22 -14.16
N ALA A 223 -6.44 -37.14 -14.53
CA ALA A 223 -7.05 -35.88 -14.89
C ALA A 223 -7.91 -35.99 -16.16
N LYS A 224 -9.17 -35.55 -16.07
CA LYS A 224 -10.09 -35.48 -17.20
C LYS A 224 -10.19 -34.04 -17.71
N SER A 225 -10.26 -33.87 -19.02
CA SER A 225 -10.48 -32.55 -19.61
C SER A 225 -11.85 -31.99 -19.24
N PHE A 226 -11.96 -30.66 -19.27
CA PHE A 226 -13.19 -29.96 -18.95
C PHE A 226 -13.38 -28.75 -19.86
N THR A 227 -14.64 -28.32 -19.95
CA THR A 227 -15.06 -27.20 -20.78
C THR A 227 -14.83 -25.86 -20.07
N LYS A 228 -14.74 -24.79 -20.86
CA LYS A 228 -14.68 -23.42 -20.35
C LYS A 228 -15.85 -23.10 -19.41
N LYS A 229 -17.06 -23.58 -19.73
CA LYS A 229 -18.29 -23.36 -18.94
C LYS A 229 -18.19 -24.00 -17.54
N GLN A 230 -17.60 -25.19 -17.44
CA GLN A 230 -17.35 -25.83 -16.14
C GLN A 230 -16.34 -25.02 -15.32
N LEU A 231 -15.27 -24.54 -15.95
CA LEU A 231 -14.28 -23.68 -15.31
C LEU A 231 -14.90 -22.36 -14.79
N GLU A 232 -15.72 -21.70 -15.61
CA GLU A 232 -16.42 -20.47 -15.23
C GLU A 232 -17.31 -20.66 -13.99
N LYS A 233 -18.04 -21.79 -13.92
CA LYS A 233 -18.86 -22.15 -12.75
C LYS A 233 -18.00 -22.30 -11.49
N VAL A 234 -16.84 -22.94 -11.59
CA VAL A 234 -15.93 -23.11 -10.45
C VAL A 234 -15.33 -21.76 -10.03
N LEU A 235 -14.85 -20.94 -10.97
CA LEU A 235 -14.26 -19.63 -10.68
C LEU A 235 -15.23 -18.67 -9.98
N ALA A 236 -16.54 -18.74 -10.28
CA ALA A 236 -17.54 -17.93 -9.59
C ALA A 236 -17.51 -18.17 -8.07
N GLY A 237 -17.25 -19.41 -7.65
CA GLY A 237 -17.13 -19.78 -6.23
C GLY A 237 -15.85 -19.29 -5.55
N PHE A 238 -14.86 -18.76 -6.29
CA PHE A 238 -13.61 -18.25 -5.72
C PHE A 238 -13.67 -16.76 -5.33
N MET A 239 -14.64 -16.02 -5.85
CA MET A 239 -14.78 -14.59 -5.61
C MET A 239 -15.05 -14.26 -4.14
N GLY A 240 -14.64 -13.07 -3.70
CA GLY A 240 -14.86 -12.56 -2.35
C GLY A 240 -13.83 -13.07 -1.34
N LYS A 241 -14.20 -13.01 -0.06
CA LYS A 241 -13.32 -13.36 1.07
C LYS A 241 -13.11 -14.87 1.16
N LYS A 242 -11.87 -15.28 1.38
CA LYS A 242 -11.45 -16.68 1.45
C LYS A 242 -10.38 -16.87 2.52
N ILE A 243 -10.31 -18.07 3.07
CA ILE A 243 -9.15 -18.52 3.82
C ILE A 243 -8.25 -19.26 2.84
N GLN A 244 -7.00 -18.81 2.71
CA GLN A 244 -6.00 -19.45 1.85
C GLN A 244 -4.89 -20.04 2.70
N THR A 245 -4.55 -21.30 2.43
CA THR A 245 -3.34 -21.94 2.92
C THR A 245 -2.14 -21.39 2.16
N THR A 246 -1.19 -20.80 2.88
CA THR A 246 0.04 -20.30 2.25
C THR A 246 0.91 -21.46 1.75
N PRO A 247 1.67 -21.27 0.65
CA PRO A 247 2.58 -22.31 0.19
C PRO A 247 3.70 -22.51 1.22
N ILE A 248 4.19 -23.75 1.29
CA ILE A 248 5.28 -24.15 2.20
C ILE A 248 6.54 -23.29 1.93
N TYR A 249 6.83 -23.03 0.64
CA TYR A 249 7.88 -22.11 0.21
C TYR A 249 7.40 -20.66 0.21
N SER A 250 7.27 -20.06 1.39
CA SER A 250 6.86 -18.67 1.55
C SER A 250 7.75 -17.88 2.52
N ALA A 251 7.68 -16.54 2.43
CA ALA A 251 8.39 -15.64 3.33
C ALA A 251 7.67 -15.43 4.68
N LYS A 252 6.50 -16.07 4.89
CA LYS A 252 5.76 -16.00 6.15
C LYS A 252 6.55 -16.64 7.27
N LYS A 253 6.39 -16.13 8.49
CA LYS A 253 7.06 -16.71 9.66
C LYS A 253 6.21 -17.80 10.29
N VAL A 254 6.84 -18.92 10.63
CA VAL A 254 6.31 -20.02 11.42
C VAL A 254 7.29 -20.20 12.58
N GLN A 255 6.79 -20.11 13.83
CA GLN A 255 7.63 -20.21 15.04
C GLN A 255 8.84 -19.26 15.05
N GLY A 256 8.68 -18.05 14.49
CA GLY A 256 9.73 -17.02 14.46
C GLY A 256 10.66 -17.06 13.23
N GLU A 257 10.72 -18.19 12.52
CA GLU A 257 11.55 -18.41 11.33
C GLU A 257 10.74 -18.35 10.03
N LYS A 258 11.38 -18.07 8.89
CA LYS A 258 10.68 -18.02 7.60
C LYS A 258 10.37 -19.42 7.09
N ALA A 259 9.14 -19.65 6.62
CA ALA A 259 8.64 -20.95 6.17
C ALA A 259 9.53 -21.61 5.09
N TYR A 260 10.07 -20.83 4.13
CA TYR A 260 10.97 -21.39 3.13
C TYR A 260 12.30 -21.92 3.70
N LEU A 261 12.77 -21.43 4.85
CA LEU A 261 13.97 -21.94 5.51
C LEU A 261 13.70 -23.31 6.12
N LEU A 262 12.58 -23.44 6.83
CA LEU A 262 12.09 -24.70 7.39
C LEU A 262 11.82 -25.76 6.31
N ALA A 263 11.22 -25.34 5.19
CA ALA A 263 10.95 -26.21 4.05
C ALA A 263 12.24 -26.78 3.43
N ARG A 264 13.30 -25.95 3.34
CA ARG A 264 14.59 -26.36 2.78
C ARG A 264 15.42 -27.22 3.73
N SER A 265 15.21 -27.09 5.05
CA SER A 265 15.82 -27.99 6.04
C SER A 265 15.11 -29.33 6.17
N GLY A 266 14.02 -29.55 5.40
CA GLY A 266 13.24 -30.79 5.45
C GLY A 266 12.33 -30.91 6.67
N GLN A 267 12.18 -29.84 7.46
CA GLN A 267 11.36 -29.85 8.67
C GLN A 267 9.87 -29.77 8.31
N SER A 268 9.07 -30.68 8.86
CA SER A 268 7.62 -30.66 8.69
C SER A 268 6.98 -29.60 9.59
N PHE A 269 6.13 -28.76 9.02
CA PHE A 269 5.33 -27.78 9.76
C PHE A 269 3.97 -27.59 9.09
N LYS A 270 2.97 -27.18 9.88
CA LYS A 270 1.65 -26.84 9.36
C LYS A 270 1.73 -25.48 8.64
N PRO A 271 1.37 -25.39 7.35
CA PRO A 271 1.42 -24.12 6.63
C PRO A 271 0.45 -23.12 7.27
N PRO A 272 0.85 -21.85 7.45
CA PRO A 272 -0.05 -20.84 8.00
C PRO A 272 -1.21 -20.58 7.04
N ILE A 273 -2.36 -20.26 7.60
CA ILE A 273 -3.55 -19.80 6.88
C ILE A 273 -3.67 -18.28 6.98
N GLN A 274 -4.30 -17.66 5.99
CA GLN A 274 -4.58 -16.22 6.01
C GLN A 274 -5.89 -15.91 5.31
N GLU A 275 -6.59 -14.87 5.78
CA GLU A 275 -7.72 -14.31 5.04
C GLU A 275 -7.20 -13.53 3.83
N ILE A 276 -7.78 -13.82 2.68
CA ILE A 276 -7.56 -13.11 1.42
C ILE A 276 -8.90 -12.69 0.85
N GLU A 277 -8.87 -11.79 -0.13
CA GLU A 277 -10.04 -11.42 -0.88
C GLU A 277 -9.72 -11.41 -2.38
N ILE A 278 -10.56 -12.08 -3.14
CA ILE A 278 -10.49 -12.13 -4.59
C ILE A 278 -11.53 -11.17 -5.15
N TYR A 279 -11.07 -10.00 -5.57
CA TYR A 279 -11.93 -8.94 -6.10
C TYR A 279 -12.38 -9.20 -7.53
N LYS A 280 -11.54 -9.86 -8.34
CA LYS A 280 -11.83 -10.14 -9.74
C LYS A 280 -11.05 -11.34 -10.25
N LEU A 281 -11.74 -12.23 -10.98
CA LEU A 281 -11.15 -13.26 -11.82
C LEU A 281 -11.71 -13.12 -13.23
N LYS A 282 -10.83 -13.07 -14.24
CA LYS A 282 -11.21 -12.99 -15.64
C LYS A 282 -10.40 -14.00 -16.45
N ILE A 283 -11.09 -14.93 -17.11
CA ILE A 283 -10.46 -15.79 -18.12
C ILE A 283 -10.08 -14.94 -19.32
N ASN A 284 -8.80 -14.91 -19.66
CA ASN A 284 -8.29 -14.23 -20.85
C ASN A 284 -8.27 -15.18 -22.05
N LYS A 285 -7.77 -16.41 -21.83
CA LYS A 285 -7.72 -17.48 -22.82
C LYS A 285 -7.81 -18.82 -22.09
N PHE A 286 -8.55 -19.76 -22.66
CA PHE A 286 -8.62 -21.12 -22.13
C PHE A 286 -8.63 -22.11 -23.30
N ASN A 287 -7.67 -23.04 -23.27
CA ASN A 287 -7.61 -24.21 -24.12
C ASN A 287 -6.95 -25.31 -23.29
N TYR A 288 -7.73 -26.28 -22.81
CA TYR A 288 -7.23 -27.31 -21.90
C TYR A 288 -5.95 -27.97 -22.46
N PRO A 289 -4.90 -28.16 -21.64
CA PRO A 289 -4.84 -27.92 -20.19
C PRO A 289 -4.44 -26.49 -19.78
N TYR A 290 -4.35 -25.54 -20.70
CA TYR A 290 -3.82 -24.19 -20.46
C TYR A 290 -4.92 -23.16 -20.15
N LEU A 291 -4.68 -22.38 -19.09
CA LEU A 291 -5.49 -21.23 -18.71
C LEU A 291 -4.62 -19.99 -18.58
N SER A 292 -5.02 -18.91 -19.25
CA SER A 292 -4.57 -17.55 -18.95
C SER A 292 -5.66 -16.79 -18.18
N LEU A 293 -5.31 -16.30 -17.00
CA LEU A 293 -6.23 -15.70 -16.04
C LEU A 293 -5.71 -14.35 -15.57
N THR A 294 -6.57 -13.33 -15.54
CA THR A 294 -6.31 -12.10 -14.80
C THR A 294 -6.98 -12.18 -13.44
N ALA A 295 -6.20 -11.96 -12.38
CA ALA A 295 -6.67 -12.00 -10.99
C ALA A 295 -6.34 -10.68 -10.28
N THR A 296 -7.35 -10.02 -9.72
CA THR A 296 -7.20 -8.87 -8.81
C THR A 296 -7.53 -9.33 -7.40
N VAL A 297 -6.55 -9.21 -6.50
CA VAL A 297 -6.58 -9.85 -5.18
C VAL A 297 -6.07 -8.91 -4.09
N SER A 298 -6.43 -9.19 -2.84
CA SER A 298 -5.90 -8.49 -1.67
C SER A 298 -4.41 -8.77 -1.47
N ALA A 299 -3.77 -7.92 -0.67
CA ALA A 299 -2.39 -8.10 -0.26
C ALA A 299 -2.16 -9.46 0.41
N GLY A 300 -1.01 -10.07 0.15
CA GLY A 300 -0.63 -11.36 0.72
C GLY A 300 -1.16 -12.59 -0.02
N THR A 301 -2.11 -12.44 -0.95
CA THR A 301 -2.63 -13.56 -1.75
C THR A 301 -1.54 -14.23 -2.60
N TYR A 302 -1.40 -15.55 -2.47
CA TYR A 302 -0.51 -16.37 -3.29
C TYR A 302 -1.25 -16.87 -4.52
N ILE A 303 -0.84 -16.42 -5.70
CA ILE A 303 -1.42 -16.86 -6.98
C ILE A 303 -1.10 -18.33 -7.28
N ARG A 304 0.02 -18.84 -6.74
CA ARG A 304 0.39 -20.26 -6.81
C ARG A 304 -0.60 -21.14 -6.05
N SER A 305 -0.96 -20.77 -4.82
CA SER A 305 -2.03 -21.44 -4.07
C SER A 305 -3.37 -21.35 -4.80
N LEU A 306 -3.72 -20.18 -5.36
CA LEU A 306 -4.95 -20.05 -6.17
C LEU A 306 -4.97 -21.03 -7.37
N ALA A 307 -3.83 -21.20 -8.05
CA ALA A 307 -3.71 -22.17 -9.13
C ALA A 307 -3.92 -23.61 -8.63
N HIS A 308 -3.26 -23.99 -7.53
CA HIS A 308 -3.42 -25.29 -6.90
C HIS A 308 -4.89 -25.56 -6.48
N ASP A 309 -5.49 -24.63 -5.74
CA ASP A 309 -6.87 -24.73 -5.25
C ASP A 309 -7.87 -24.88 -6.40
N LEU A 310 -7.65 -24.16 -7.51
CA LEU A 310 -8.45 -24.28 -8.72
C LEU A 310 -8.28 -25.68 -9.36
N GLY A 311 -7.06 -26.22 -9.40
CA GLY A 311 -6.78 -27.58 -9.85
C GLY A 311 -7.48 -28.64 -9.01
N GLN A 312 -7.52 -28.47 -7.68
CA GLN A 312 -8.22 -29.36 -6.77
C GLN A 312 -9.74 -29.29 -6.98
N ALA A 313 -10.30 -28.09 -7.12
CA ALA A 313 -11.73 -27.90 -7.39
C ALA A 313 -12.17 -28.53 -8.73
N MET A 314 -11.29 -28.50 -9.73
CA MET A 314 -11.51 -29.16 -11.03
C MET A 314 -11.19 -30.65 -11.01
N LYS A 315 -10.64 -31.20 -9.92
CA LYS A 315 -10.21 -32.60 -9.77
C LYS A 315 -9.16 -33.03 -10.80
N THR A 316 -8.30 -32.11 -11.21
CA THR A 316 -7.20 -32.38 -12.16
C THR A 316 -5.82 -32.15 -11.55
N GLY A 317 -5.74 -31.38 -10.46
CA GLY A 317 -4.51 -30.70 -10.08
C GLY A 317 -4.19 -29.56 -11.07
N ALA A 318 -3.36 -28.62 -10.63
CA ALA A 318 -2.82 -27.57 -11.48
C ALA A 318 -1.55 -26.94 -10.89
N VAL A 319 -0.73 -26.37 -11.78
CA VAL A 319 0.48 -25.61 -11.42
C VAL A 319 0.50 -24.25 -12.11
N LEU A 320 1.08 -23.26 -11.43
CA LEU A 320 1.36 -21.95 -12.03
C LEU A 320 2.66 -22.04 -12.86
N ILE A 321 2.59 -21.74 -14.15
CA ILE A 321 3.74 -21.81 -15.06
C ILE A 321 4.29 -20.43 -15.43
N ASP A 322 3.49 -19.38 -15.23
CA ASP A 322 3.88 -18.01 -15.54
C ASP A 322 3.09 -17.02 -14.69
N LEU A 323 3.74 -15.95 -14.26
CA LEU A 323 3.11 -14.90 -13.46
C LEU A 323 3.70 -13.54 -13.79
N GLU A 324 2.83 -12.57 -14.04
CA GLU A 324 3.23 -11.18 -14.24
C GLU A 324 2.37 -10.25 -13.39
N ARG A 325 3.00 -9.44 -12.54
CA ARG A 325 2.30 -8.43 -11.74
C ARG A 325 2.11 -7.15 -12.54
N MET A 326 0.87 -6.85 -12.90
CA MET A 326 0.54 -5.70 -13.75
C MET A 326 0.30 -4.43 -12.96
N VAL A 327 -0.28 -4.55 -11.75
CA VAL A 327 -0.80 -3.42 -10.98
C VAL A 327 -0.60 -3.63 -9.48
N ILE A 328 -0.27 -2.56 -8.77
CA ILE A 328 -0.30 -2.43 -7.31
C ILE A 328 -1.08 -1.17 -6.98
N GLY A 329 -2.30 -1.27 -6.43
CA GLY A 329 -3.20 -0.12 -6.26
C GLY A 329 -3.40 0.62 -7.58
N ASP A 330 -3.00 1.90 -7.63
CA ASP A 330 -3.06 2.72 -8.84
C ASP A 330 -1.76 2.71 -9.67
N PHE A 331 -0.72 2.01 -9.21
CA PHE A 331 0.57 1.92 -9.90
C PHE A 331 0.52 0.81 -10.94
N LYS A 332 0.93 1.12 -12.17
CA LYS A 332 0.79 0.23 -13.33
C LYS A 332 2.16 -0.08 -13.94
N LEU A 333 2.36 -1.34 -14.34
CA LEU A 333 3.55 -1.83 -15.04
C LEU A 333 3.87 -0.99 -16.29
N LYS A 334 2.86 -0.53 -17.02
CA LYS A 334 3.08 0.33 -18.21
C LYS A 334 3.83 1.64 -17.93
N LYS A 335 3.94 2.06 -16.67
CA LYS A 335 4.66 3.28 -16.24
C LYS A 335 6.01 2.96 -15.60
N SER A 336 6.45 1.69 -15.58
CA SER A 336 7.71 1.31 -14.95
C SER A 336 8.91 1.41 -15.89
N LEU A 337 10.08 1.46 -15.27
CA LEU A 337 11.38 1.37 -15.92
C LEU A 337 11.81 -0.09 -15.98
N ALA A 338 12.19 -0.58 -17.17
CA ALA A 338 12.76 -1.91 -17.32
C ALA A 338 14.09 -2.03 -16.57
N LEU A 339 14.31 -3.16 -15.88
CA LEU A 339 15.49 -3.36 -15.04
C LEU A 339 16.80 -3.21 -15.82
N GLU A 340 16.82 -3.67 -17.07
CA GLU A 340 17.96 -3.64 -17.98
C GLU A 340 18.31 -2.22 -18.44
N GLN A 341 17.35 -1.31 -18.38
CA GLN A 341 17.51 0.10 -18.79
C GLN A 341 17.94 1.01 -17.62
N ILE A 342 18.19 0.44 -16.44
CA ILE A 342 18.55 1.22 -15.25
C ILE A 342 19.98 1.78 -15.38
N ASN A 343 20.06 3.10 -15.40
CA ASN A 343 21.27 3.90 -15.29
C ASN A 343 20.95 5.21 -14.55
N LYS A 344 21.93 6.07 -14.30
CA LYS A 344 21.71 7.33 -13.55
C LYS A 344 20.69 8.24 -14.23
N ALA A 345 20.72 8.36 -15.57
CA ALA A 345 19.82 9.21 -16.32
C ALA A 345 18.38 8.68 -16.30
N SER A 346 18.19 7.38 -16.51
CA SER A 346 16.85 6.76 -16.44
C SER A 346 16.27 6.81 -15.03
N LEU A 347 17.09 6.60 -13.98
CA LEU A 347 16.62 6.78 -12.61
C LEU A 347 16.23 8.22 -12.32
N ALA A 348 17.02 9.22 -12.75
CA ALA A 348 16.63 10.63 -12.58
C ALA A 348 15.28 10.93 -13.25
N LYS A 349 15.07 10.43 -14.47
CA LYS A 349 13.83 10.62 -15.24
C LYS A 349 12.60 9.94 -14.62
N TYR A 350 12.76 8.73 -14.08
CA TYR A 350 11.66 7.92 -13.53
C TYR A 350 11.46 8.09 -12.02
N LYS A 351 12.23 8.96 -11.37
CA LYS A 351 12.11 9.23 -9.93
C LYS A 351 10.75 9.87 -9.64
N ILE A 352 9.94 9.20 -8.83
CA ILE A 352 8.71 9.77 -8.28
C ILE A 352 9.05 10.40 -6.92
N ALA A 353 8.68 11.67 -6.76
CA ALA A 353 8.87 12.40 -5.52
C ALA A 353 8.03 11.78 -4.38
N PRO A 354 8.56 11.70 -3.13
CA PRO A 354 7.81 11.16 -2.00
C PRO A 354 6.48 11.89 -1.73
N ALA A 355 6.43 13.22 -1.92
CA ALA A 355 5.21 14.01 -1.80
C ALA A 355 4.09 13.47 -2.70
N THR A 356 4.39 13.23 -3.98
CA THR A 356 3.46 12.67 -4.96
C THR A 356 2.94 11.29 -4.55
N ILE A 357 3.79 10.44 -3.96
CA ILE A 357 3.38 9.13 -3.46
C ILE A 357 2.43 9.25 -2.28
N ILE A 358 2.78 10.10 -1.31
CA ILE A 358 1.97 10.29 -0.10
C ILE A 358 0.57 10.79 -0.48
N GLU A 359 0.49 11.82 -1.32
CA GLU A 359 -0.79 12.37 -1.75
C GLU A 359 -1.63 11.34 -2.53
N ARG A 360 -0.99 10.57 -3.42
CA ARG A 360 -1.67 9.57 -4.22
C ARG A 360 -2.23 8.40 -3.39
N LEU A 361 -1.61 8.10 -2.25
CA LEU A 361 -2.01 7.01 -1.36
C LEU A 361 -2.99 7.46 -0.25
N SER A 362 -3.47 8.70 -0.31
CA SER A 362 -4.36 9.32 0.69
C SER A 362 -5.77 9.48 0.16
#